data_AF-A0A7S1HJ88-F1
#
_entry.id   AF-A0A7S1HJ88-F1
#
_cell.length_a   1.000
_cell.length_b   1.000
_cell.length_c   1.000
_cell.angle_alpha   90.00
_cell.angle_beta   90.00
_cell.angle_gamma   90.00
#
_symmetry.space_group_name_H-M   'P 1'
#
loop_
_entity.id
_entity.type
_entity.pdbx_description
1 polymer ?
#
loop_
_entity_poly.entity_id
_entity_poly.type
_entity_poly.pdbx_seq_one_letter_code
_entity_poly.pdbx_strand_id
1 'polypeptide(L)'
;AEPMATHAQAMNPAPDAVLHEGQPRHGRYAGRIASIDWAGLQPRPGWLWRRLHHKRWHYVGLGNARLFIGVAIVDLGWTCTAFAYLFCRQQRRLLAQWRQDGLRGLQARVSDEPLDG
;
A
#
# COMPACT_ATOMS: atom_id res chain seq x y z
N ALA A 1 -11.27 -24.38 -36.46
CA ALA A 1 -10.79 -23.89 -35.16
C ALA A 1 -10.52 -22.40 -35.32
N GLU A 2 -11.38 -21.58 -34.75
CA GLU A 2 -11.31 -20.11 -34.84
C GLU A 2 -10.22 -19.62 -33.88
N PRO A 3 -9.27 -18.77 -34.30
CA PRO A 3 -8.24 -18.27 -33.41
C PRO A 3 -8.86 -17.31 -32.39
N MET A 4 -8.69 -17.60 -31.09
CA MET A 4 -9.04 -16.66 -30.01
C MET A 4 -8.20 -15.40 -30.17
N ALA A 5 -8.81 -14.32 -30.69
CA ALA A 5 -8.20 -13.01 -30.71
C ALA A 5 -8.06 -12.50 -29.26
N THR A 6 -6.85 -12.55 -28.72
CA THR A 6 -6.49 -11.83 -27.50
C THR A 6 -6.58 -10.34 -27.79
N HIS A 7 -7.70 -9.71 -27.43
CA HIS A 7 -7.81 -8.26 -27.40
C HIS A 7 -6.93 -7.72 -26.27
N ALA A 8 -5.70 -7.32 -26.61
CA ALA A 8 -4.87 -6.51 -25.74
C ALA A 8 -5.52 -5.12 -25.62
N GLN A 9 -6.40 -4.95 -24.62
CA GLN A 9 -7.03 -3.66 -24.36
C GLN A 9 -5.97 -2.68 -23.84
N ALA A 10 -5.64 -1.66 -24.65
CA ALA A 10 -4.73 -0.60 -24.24
C ALA A 10 -5.28 0.08 -22.98
N MET A 11 -4.52 0.02 -21.89
CA MET A 11 -4.89 0.63 -20.61
C MET A 11 -4.53 2.12 -20.62
N ASN A 12 -5.35 2.94 -19.98
CA ASN A 12 -5.06 4.36 -19.81
C ASN A 12 -3.78 4.55 -18.98
N PRO A 13 -2.98 5.61 -19.22
CA PRO A 13 -1.86 5.92 -18.35
C PRO A 13 -2.34 6.28 -16.93
N ALA A 14 -1.55 5.93 -15.91
CA ALA A 14 -1.84 6.29 -14.53
C ALA A 14 -2.02 7.80 -14.36
N PRO A 15 -3.10 8.26 -13.67
CA PRO A 15 -3.27 9.66 -13.36
C PRO A 15 -2.25 10.11 -12.30
N ASP A 16 -1.94 11.41 -12.29
CA ASP A 16 -1.01 11.99 -11.30
C ASP A 16 -1.55 11.91 -9.86
N ALA A 17 -2.88 11.94 -9.71
CA ALA A 17 -3.57 11.89 -8.42
C ALA A 17 -4.84 11.03 -8.48
N VAL A 18 -5.23 10.50 -7.32
CA VAL A 18 -6.44 9.67 -7.15
C VAL A 18 -7.76 10.47 -7.21
N LEU A 19 -7.71 11.79 -7.02
CA LEU A 19 -8.87 12.68 -7.03
C LEU A 19 -8.84 13.64 -8.23
N HIS A 20 -10.04 13.97 -8.73
CA HIS A 20 -10.28 15.08 -9.65
C HIS A 20 -11.45 15.91 -9.11
N GLU A 21 -11.23 17.19 -8.83
CA GLU A 21 -12.28 18.09 -8.33
C GLU A 21 -13.02 17.54 -7.09
N GLY A 22 -12.29 16.81 -6.24
CA GLY A 22 -12.83 16.17 -5.04
C GLY A 22 -13.60 14.86 -5.28
N GLN A 23 -13.70 14.40 -6.52
CA GLN A 23 -14.28 13.10 -6.88
C GLN A 23 -13.20 12.05 -7.15
N PRO A 24 -13.41 10.78 -6.77
CA PRO A 24 -12.47 9.70 -7.05
C PRO A 24 -12.40 9.37 -8.55
N ARG A 25 -11.18 9.25 -9.08
CA ARG A 25 -10.94 8.75 -10.44
C ARG A 25 -11.05 7.24 -10.46
N HIS A 26 -12.13 6.72 -11.02
CA HIS A 26 -12.31 5.29 -11.26
C HIS A 26 -11.75 4.88 -12.63
N GLY A 27 -11.35 3.62 -12.79
CA GLY A 27 -10.89 3.08 -14.06
C GLY A 27 -9.76 2.07 -13.94
N ARG A 28 -9.27 1.58 -15.08
CA ARG A 28 -8.09 0.74 -15.19
C ARG A 28 -6.96 1.56 -15.79
N TYR A 29 -5.84 1.62 -15.08
CA TYR A 29 -4.70 2.42 -15.48
C TYR A 29 -3.42 1.57 -15.44
N ALA A 30 -2.50 1.84 -16.37
CA ALA A 30 -1.16 1.27 -16.40
C ALA A 30 -0.16 2.31 -15.91
N GLY A 31 0.65 1.93 -14.91
CA GLY A 31 1.70 2.77 -14.35
C GLY A 31 1.54 3.03 -12.86
N ARG A 32 2.34 3.96 -12.34
CA ARG A 32 2.35 4.38 -10.93
C ARG A 32 1.62 5.72 -10.79
N ILE A 33 0.74 5.81 -9.81
CA ILE A 33 0.14 7.09 -9.39
C ILE A 33 1.18 7.82 -8.53
N ALA A 34 1.44 9.10 -8.81
CA ALA A 34 2.47 9.85 -8.10
C ALA A 34 2.10 10.11 -6.63
N SER A 35 0.83 10.38 -6.34
CA SER A 35 0.34 10.62 -4.98
C SER A 35 -1.01 9.96 -4.70
N ILE A 36 -1.12 9.34 -3.53
CA ILE A 36 -2.37 8.72 -3.05
C ILE A 36 -2.90 9.56 -1.88
N ASP A 37 -3.39 10.77 -2.18
CA ASP A 37 -4.02 11.65 -1.18
C ASP A 37 -5.55 11.70 -1.33
N TRP A 38 -6.25 11.45 -0.23
CA TRP A 38 -7.71 11.46 -0.12
C TRP A 38 -8.26 12.70 0.61
N ALA A 39 -7.40 13.65 1.03
CA ALA A 39 -7.82 14.83 1.79
C ALA A 39 -8.81 15.75 1.03
N GLY A 40 -8.79 15.70 -0.30
CA GLY A 40 -9.68 16.45 -1.18
C GLY A 40 -11.07 15.84 -1.39
N LEU A 41 -11.33 14.61 -0.90
CA LEU A 41 -12.55 13.85 -1.23
C LEU A 41 -13.83 14.57 -0.78
N GLN A 42 -14.83 14.62 -1.66
CA GLN A 42 -16.15 15.19 -1.38
C GLN A 42 -17.26 14.14 -1.58
N PRO A 43 -18.22 14.01 -0.64
CA PRO A 43 -18.34 14.75 0.62
C PRO A 43 -17.23 14.39 1.61
N ARG A 44 -16.76 15.39 2.38
CA ARG A 44 -15.69 15.20 3.36
C ARG A 44 -16.22 14.48 4.61
N PRO A 45 -15.73 13.28 4.93
CA PRO A 45 -16.10 12.65 6.19
C PRO A 45 -15.52 13.45 7.38
N GLY A 46 -16.23 13.38 8.52
CA GLY A 46 -15.86 14.10 9.74
C GLY A 46 -14.43 13.78 10.21
N TRP A 47 -13.79 14.70 10.92
CA TRP A 47 -12.39 14.59 11.33
C TRP A 47 -12.11 13.34 12.19
N LEU A 48 -13.05 12.98 13.06
CA LEU A 48 -12.95 11.80 13.92
C LEU A 48 -13.07 10.51 13.10
N TRP A 49 -14.00 10.47 12.15
CA TRP A 49 -14.14 9.36 11.22
C TRP A 49 -12.86 9.17 10.41
N ARG A 50 -12.29 10.24 9.84
CA ARG A 50 -11.00 10.19 9.15
C ARG A 50 -9.91 9.61 10.04
N ARG A 51 -9.80 10.06 11.29
CA ARG A 51 -8.72 9.61 12.19
C ARG A 51 -8.84 8.12 12.59
N LEU A 52 -10.05 7.58 12.63
CA LEU A 52 -10.31 6.17 12.99
C LEU A 52 -10.31 5.23 11.77
N HIS A 53 -10.64 5.74 10.59
CA HIS A 53 -10.74 4.94 9.36
C HIS A 53 -9.52 5.07 8.45
N HIS A 54 -8.61 6.02 8.72
CA HIS A 54 -7.37 6.15 7.96
C HIS A 54 -6.43 4.99 8.27
N LYS A 55 -6.27 4.09 7.30
CA LYS A 55 -5.38 2.94 7.39
C LYS A 55 -4.41 2.99 6.21
N ARG A 56 -3.13 3.24 6.48
CA ARG A 56 -2.05 3.12 5.49
C ARG A 56 -1.30 1.83 5.71
N TRP A 57 -0.99 1.14 4.62
CA TRP A 57 -0.30 -0.12 4.65
C TRP A 57 0.84 -0.04 3.64
N HIS A 58 2.05 -0.30 4.12
CA HIS A 58 3.23 -0.41 3.28
C HIS A 58 3.80 -1.80 3.44
N TYR A 59 4.02 -2.48 2.32
CA TYR A 59 4.53 -3.85 2.30
C TYR A 59 5.78 -3.91 1.46
N VAL A 60 6.83 -4.52 2.02
CA VAL A 60 8.07 -4.80 1.33
C VAL A 60 8.32 -6.30 1.42
N GLY A 61 8.46 -6.93 0.25
CA GLY A 61 8.81 -8.33 0.13
C GLY A 61 10.14 -8.48 -0.59
N LEU A 62 11.11 -9.13 0.05
CA LEU A 62 12.40 -9.46 -0.55
C LEU A 62 12.53 -10.98 -0.58
N GLY A 63 12.46 -11.57 -1.76
CA GLY A 63 12.50 -13.01 -1.95
C GLY A 63 13.70 -13.45 -2.79
N ASN A 64 14.33 -14.56 -2.39
CA ASN A 64 15.24 -15.32 -3.25
C ASN A 64 14.89 -16.83 -3.19
N ALA A 65 15.72 -17.67 -3.83
CA ALA A 65 15.46 -19.11 -3.88
C ALA A 65 15.45 -19.79 -2.50
N ARG A 66 16.16 -19.24 -1.52
CA ARG A 66 16.37 -19.85 -0.18
C ARG A 66 15.58 -19.17 0.92
N LEU A 67 15.44 -17.85 0.85
CA LEU A 67 14.90 -16.99 1.90
C LEU A 67 13.81 -16.07 1.34
N PHE A 68 12.85 -15.74 2.19
CA PHE A 68 11.84 -14.73 1.94
C PHE A 68 11.71 -13.84 3.15
N ILE A 69 11.86 -12.53 2.96
CA ILE A 69 11.68 -11.51 3.98
C ILE A 69 10.41 -10.75 3.64
N GLY A 70 9.47 -10.69 4.57
CA GLY A 70 8.30 -9.83 4.48
C GLY A 70 8.36 -8.79 5.58
N VAL A 71 8.16 -7.52 5.21
CA VAL A 71 8.00 -6.40 6.13
C VAL A 71 6.69 -5.73 5.82
N ALA A 72 5.92 -5.45 6.86
CA ALA A 72 4.68 -4.70 6.75
C ALA A 72 4.65 -3.60 7.81
N ILE A 73 4.39 -2.38 7.36
CA ILE A 73 4.24 -1.20 8.20
C ILE A 73 2.80 -0.73 8.04
N VAL A 74 2.10 -0.59 9.15
CA VAL A 74 0.68 -0.23 9.19
C VAL A 74 0.52 1.02 10.05
N ASP A 75 0.05 2.11 9.47
CA ASP A 75 -0.35 3.33 10.18
C ASP A 75 -1.89 3.37 10.24
N LEU A 76 -2.44 3.20 11.44
CA LEU A 76 -3.88 3.17 11.73
C LEU A 76 -4.41 4.54 12.20
N GLY A 77 -3.67 5.63 11.99
CA GLY A 77 -4.10 7.00 12.32
C GLY A 77 -3.89 7.40 13.78
N TRP A 78 -3.97 6.46 14.73
CA TRP A 78 -3.71 6.65 16.16
C TRP A 78 -2.60 5.73 16.71
N THR A 79 -2.36 4.60 16.05
CA THR A 79 -1.26 3.68 16.36
C THR A 79 -0.53 3.30 15.07
N CYS A 80 0.74 2.95 15.18
CA CYS A 80 1.52 2.41 14.09
C CYS A 80 2.11 1.06 14.51
N THR A 81 1.96 0.05 13.67
CA THR A 81 2.52 -1.28 13.90
C THR A 81 3.42 -1.65 12.72
N ALA A 82 4.64 -2.06 13.01
CA ALA A 82 5.54 -2.64 12.03
C ALA A 82 5.84 -4.08 12.42
N PHE A 83 5.84 -4.99 11.45
CA PHE A 83 6.29 -6.36 11.65
C PHE A 83 7.14 -6.83 10.49
N ALA A 84 8.15 -7.63 10.82
CA ALA A 84 9.06 -8.23 9.87
C ALA A 84 9.19 -9.72 10.15
N TYR A 85 9.25 -10.53 9.12
CA TYR A 85 9.50 -11.96 9.23
C TYR A 85 10.50 -12.43 8.19
N LEU A 86 11.34 -13.37 8.60
CA LEU A 86 12.31 -14.07 7.75
C LEU A 86 11.90 -15.53 7.67
N PHE A 87 11.52 -15.97 6.48
CA PHE A 87 11.12 -17.34 6.20
C PHE A 87 12.20 -18.06 5.37
N CYS A 88 12.62 -19.23 5.83
CA CYS A 88 13.53 -20.11 5.09
C CYS A 88 12.72 -21.14 4.30
N ARG A 89 12.82 -21.10 2.97
CA ARG A 89 12.11 -22.00 2.07
C ARG A 89 12.65 -23.42 2.12
N GLN A 90 13.97 -23.58 2.28
CA GLN A 90 14.61 -24.89 2.33
C GLN A 90 14.21 -25.68 3.58
N GLN A 91 14.18 -25.00 4.73
CA GLN A 91 13.77 -25.60 6.01
C GLN A 91 12.26 -25.50 6.26
N ARG A 92 11.52 -24.81 5.37
CA ARG A 92 10.09 -24.50 5.49
C ARG A 92 9.69 -23.97 6.87
N ARG A 93 10.52 -23.10 7.44
CA ARG A 93 10.30 -22.53 8.77
C ARG A 93 10.64 -21.05 8.82
N LEU A 94 10.01 -20.37 9.76
CA LEU A 94 10.31 -18.99 10.09
C LEU A 94 11.58 -18.95 10.96
N LEU A 95 12.61 -18.25 10.49
CA LEU A 95 13.89 -18.11 11.17
C LEU A 95 13.89 -16.96 12.18
N ALA A 96 13.17 -15.89 11.87
CA ALA A 96 13.04 -14.73 12.74
C ALA A 96 11.70 -14.03 12.50
N GLN A 97 11.13 -13.52 13.59
CA GLN A 97 9.98 -12.62 13.58
C GLN A 97 10.30 -11.43 14.47
N TRP A 98 9.83 -10.28 14.06
CA TRP A 98 9.91 -9.05 14.82
C TRP A 98 8.60 -8.30 14.67
N ARG A 99 8.17 -7.65 15.75
CA ARG A 99 7.01 -6.77 15.77
C ARG A 99 7.33 -5.61 16.70
N GLN A 100 6.95 -4.42 16.29
CA GLN A 100 6.92 -3.25 17.15
C GLN A 100 5.61 -2.52 16.94
N ASP A 101 4.95 -2.25 18.06
CA ASP A 101 3.80 -1.36 18.14
C ASP A 101 4.28 0.00 18.69
N GLY A 102 3.78 1.10 18.13
CA GLY A 102 4.22 2.44 18.46
C GLY A 102 3.14 3.49 18.27
N LEU A 103 3.40 4.68 18.80
CA LEU A 103 2.52 5.83 18.62
C LEU A 103 2.88 6.60 17.35
N ARG A 104 1.86 6.94 16.57
CA ARG A 104 1.98 7.69 15.33
C ARG A 104 2.61 9.07 15.58
N GLY A 105 3.64 9.43 14.82
CA GLY A 105 4.31 10.74 14.89
C GLY A 105 5.51 10.82 15.85
N LEU A 106 5.68 9.85 16.75
CA LEU A 106 6.89 9.74 17.59
C LEU A 106 7.83 8.62 17.15
N GLN A 107 7.28 7.53 16.59
CA GLN A 107 8.06 6.32 16.29
C GLN A 107 7.99 5.89 14.82
N ALA A 108 6.94 6.28 14.10
CA ALA A 108 6.79 5.96 12.67
C ALA A 108 5.74 6.86 11.99
N ARG A 109 5.92 7.06 10.68
CA ARG A 109 4.97 7.68 9.76
C ARG A 109 5.11 6.97 8.40
N VAL A 110 3.99 6.78 7.69
CA VAL A 110 3.99 6.26 6.31
C VAL A 110 3.58 7.39 5.37
N SER A 111 4.39 7.63 4.32
CA SER A 111 4.13 8.63 3.27
C SER A 111 2.92 8.27 2.39
N ASP A 112 2.34 9.28 1.75
CA ASP A 112 1.29 9.13 0.73
C ASP A 112 1.88 9.01 -0.69
N GLU A 113 3.19 9.16 -0.81
CA GLU A 113 3.97 8.99 -2.04
C GLU A 113 4.48 7.55 -2.12
N PRO A 114 4.13 6.78 -3.16
CA PRO A 114 4.60 5.41 -3.28
C PRO A 114 6.12 5.37 -3.53
N LEU A 115 6.83 4.61 -2.67
CA LEU A 115 8.29 4.38 -2.70
C LEU A 115 9.15 5.54 -2.17
N ASP A 116 8.55 6.63 -1.71
CA ASP A 116 9.22 7.64 -0.90
C ASP A 116 9.00 7.30 0.58
N GLY A 117 10.12 7.16 1.32
CA GLY A 117 10.16 6.72 2.72
C GLY A 117 9.56 7.72 3.70
#